data_AF-A0A1S3GWT4-F1
#
_entry.id   AF-A0A1S3GWT4-F1
#
_cell.length_a   1.000
_cell.length_b   1.000
_cell.length_c   1.000
_cell.angle_alpha   90.00
_cell.angle_beta   90.00
_cell.angle_gamma   90.00
#
_symmetry.space_group_name_H-M   'P 1'
#
loop_
_entity.id
_entity.type
_entity.pdbx_description
1 polymer ?
#
loop_
_entity_poly.entity_id
_entity_poly.type
_entity_poly.pdbx_seq_one_letter_code
_entity_poly.pdbx_strand_id
1 'polypeptide(L)'
;MASPLALLEELSSGDCGRDLATRLVKLFLGRGLAGNFLDYVTRRELARTADPNVLFRSNSLASKSMEQFMKLVGMHYLHEVLRPIISRVFEEKKYMELDPCKMDLSRARRISFKGVPSEEQVRETSLGLLTGYLGPIVDAIVGSVGRCPLALRLAFKQLRRRVEERFPGAGHERAPHVPSAAGCSRTHSAVTLGDWSDPLDPDAETQAVYRQLLLGRDQLRMKFLEDLNPDLVPEADAGKDPGTTDRPPPEVLARQRAAAAHLLQVLEDLDRAHEEFLLRL
;
A
#
# COMPACT_ATOMS: atom_id res chain seq x y z
N MET A 1 19.12 3.06 -7.92
CA MET A 1 19.27 4.49 -7.57
C MET A 1 19.20 4.63 -6.06
N ALA A 2 20.31 4.91 -5.40
CA ALA A 2 20.37 5.04 -3.94
C ALA A 2 19.80 6.40 -3.54
N SER A 3 18.67 6.39 -2.82
CA SER A 3 18.06 7.60 -2.27
C SER A 3 17.83 7.38 -0.78
N PRO A 4 17.70 8.44 0.05
CA PRO A 4 17.34 8.30 1.45
C PRO A 4 16.07 7.47 1.68
N LEU A 5 15.11 7.53 0.74
CA LEU A 5 13.91 6.69 0.78
C LEU A 5 14.20 5.21 0.54
N ALA A 6 15.26 4.88 -0.19
CA ALA A 6 15.69 3.50 -0.37
C ALA A 6 16.26 2.89 0.90
N LEU A 7 17.04 3.68 1.63
CA LEU A 7 17.57 3.28 2.92
C LEU A 7 16.45 3.14 3.96
N LEU A 8 15.49 4.08 3.97
CA LEU A 8 14.29 4.01 4.82
C LEU A 8 13.46 2.73 4.57
N GLU A 9 13.26 2.34 3.31
CA GLU A 9 12.60 1.08 2.97
C GLU A 9 13.36 -0.15 3.47
N GLU A 10 14.69 -0.15 3.33
CA GLU A 10 15.55 -1.26 3.75
C GLU A 10 15.63 -1.42 5.28
N LEU A 11 15.49 -0.33 6.04
CA LEU A 11 15.37 -0.37 7.50
C LEU A 11 13.97 -0.76 7.97
N SER A 12 12.97 -0.52 7.12
CA SER A 12 11.56 -0.79 7.42
C SER A 12 11.10 -2.16 6.88
N SER A 13 12.03 -3.10 6.67
CA SER A 13 11.70 -4.45 6.22
C SER A 13 10.93 -5.21 7.32
N GLY A 14 9.62 -5.42 7.12
CA GLY A 14 8.71 -6.08 8.07
C GLY A 14 7.32 -5.43 8.13
N ASP A 15 6.58 -5.65 9.22
CA ASP A 15 5.24 -5.05 9.47
C ASP A 15 5.28 -3.51 9.58
N CYS A 16 6.45 -2.93 9.85
CA CYS A 16 6.67 -1.48 9.96
C CYS A 16 6.56 -0.72 8.62
N GLY A 17 6.54 -1.41 7.47
CA GLY A 17 6.41 -0.75 6.17
C GLY A 17 5.06 -0.05 5.95
N ARG A 18 3.99 -0.52 6.60
CA ARG A 18 2.68 0.15 6.56
C ARG A 18 2.70 1.46 7.35
N ASP A 19 3.34 1.44 8.52
CA ASP A 19 3.45 2.61 9.37
C ASP A 19 4.26 3.69 8.66
N LEU A 20 5.45 3.33 8.13
CA LEU A 20 6.26 4.28 7.36
C LEU A 20 5.47 4.91 6.19
N ALA A 21 4.75 4.09 5.41
CA ALA A 21 3.91 4.60 4.32
C ALA A 21 2.85 5.58 4.83
N THR A 22 2.19 5.26 5.93
CA THR A 22 1.18 6.13 6.55
C THR A 22 1.76 7.46 6.97
N ARG A 23 2.91 7.44 7.66
CA ARG A 23 3.61 8.64 8.14
C ARG A 23 4.06 9.53 6.99
N LEU A 24 4.69 8.95 5.98
CA LEU A 24 5.15 9.68 4.80
C LEU A 24 3.98 10.28 4.03
N VAL A 25 2.91 9.52 3.79
CA VAL A 25 1.74 10.05 3.09
C VAL A 25 1.12 11.22 3.85
N LYS A 26 0.95 11.12 5.17
CA LYS A 26 0.43 12.22 5.99
C LYS A 26 1.35 13.44 5.95
N LEU A 27 2.66 13.26 6.10
CA LEU A 27 3.64 14.34 6.02
C LEU A 27 3.55 15.10 4.69
N PHE A 28 3.60 14.37 3.57
CA PHE A 28 3.55 14.99 2.25
C PHE A 28 2.16 15.54 1.92
N LEU A 29 1.08 14.96 2.45
CA LEU A 29 -0.27 15.49 2.29
C LEU A 29 -0.43 16.81 3.05
N GLY A 30 0.03 16.90 4.30
CA GLY A 30 -0.02 18.12 5.10
C GLY A 30 0.80 19.27 4.52
N ARG A 31 1.86 18.95 3.75
CA ARG A 31 2.69 19.94 3.02
C ARG A 31 2.19 20.25 1.60
N GLY A 32 1.09 19.66 1.15
CA GLY A 32 0.59 19.84 -0.23
C GLY A 32 1.45 19.18 -1.32
N LEU A 33 2.34 18.26 -0.94
CA LEU A 33 3.33 17.60 -1.80
C LEU A 33 3.00 16.10 -2.06
N ALA A 34 1.85 15.60 -1.61
CA ALA A 34 1.47 14.19 -1.75
C ALA A 34 1.53 13.69 -3.19
N GLY A 35 1.10 14.50 -4.17
CA GLY A 35 1.19 14.12 -5.59
C GLY A 35 2.63 13.87 -6.06
N ASN A 36 3.57 14.72 -5.63
CA ASN A 36 4.99 14.59 -5.98
C ASN A 36 5.61 13.35 -5.33
N PHE A 37 5.27 13.10 -4.06
CA PHE A 37 5.72 11.91 -3.34
C PHE A 37 5.21 10.62 -3.98
N LEU A 38 3.91 10.55 -4.29
CA LEU A 38 3.29 9.39 -4.94
C LEU A 38 3.89 9.14 -6.34
N ASP A 39 4.14 10.20 -7.11
CA ASP A 39 4.81 10.09 -8.41
C ASP A 39 6.24 9.53 -8.26
N TYR A 40 6.99 10.00 -7.25
CA TYR A 40 8.34 9.53 -6.97
C TYR A 40 8.38 8.04 -6.62
N VAL A 41 7.57 7.58 -5.66
CA VAL A 41 7.55 6.15 -5.27
C VAL A 41 7.04 5.27 -6.40
N THR A 42 6.09 5.75 -7.19
CA THR A 42 5.55 5.04 -8.36
C THR A 42 6.61 4.84 -9.44
N ARG A 43 7.34 5.90 -9.82
CA ARG A 43 8.44 5.79 -10.81
C ARG A 43 9.50 4.81 -10.35
N ARG A 44 9.81 4.81 -9.06
CA ARG A 44 10.82 3.92 -8.47
C ARG A 44 10.37 2.46 -8.47
N GLU A 45 9.11 2.18 -8.17
CA GLU A 45 8.54 0.83 -8.30
C GLU A 45 8.59 0.38 -9.76
N LEU A 46 8.09 1.19 -10.69
CA LEU A 46 8.10 0.89 -12.13
C LEU A 46 9.50 0.63 -12.69
N ALA A 47 10.52 1.34 -12.20
CA ALA A 47 11.90 1.13 -12.62
C ALA A 47 12.44 -0.27 -12.23
N ARG A 48 11.94 -0.83 -11.13
CA ARG A 48 12.31 -2.15 -10.58
C ARG A 48 11.43 -3.29 -11.09
N THR A 49 10.22 -2.98 -11.52
CA THR A 49 9.28 -3.97 -12.05
C THR A 49 9.59 -4.27 -13.53
N ALA A 50 9.82 -5.55 -13.82
CA ALA A 50 9.99 -6.05 -15.19
C ALA A 50 8.64 -6.48 -15.82
N ASP A 51 7.78 -7.15 -15.05
CA ASP A 51 6.45 -7.60 -15.49
C ASP A 51 5.34 -6.68 -14.96
N PRO A 52 4.53 -6.04 -15.83
CA PRO A 52 3.41 -5.21 -15.40
C PRO A 52 2.37 -5.96 -14.55
N ASN A 53 2.26 -7.29 -14.64
CA ASN A 53 1.27 -8.06 -13.87
C ASN A 53 1.56 -8.16 -12.37
N VAL A 54 2.79 -7.84 -11.95
CA VAL A 54 3.23 -7.82 -10.54
C VAL A 54 3.12 -6.41 -9.95
N LEU A 55 2.90 -5.40 -10.79
CA LEU A 55 2.81 -4.01 -10.39
C LEU A 55 1.64 -3.78 -9.42
N PHE A 56 1.91 -3.13 -8.29
CA PHE A 56 0.93 -2.88 -7.21
C PHE A 56 0.32 -4.12 -6.55
N ARG A 57 0.86 -5.32 -6.80
CA ARG A 57 0.51 -6.57 -6.08
C ARG A 57 1.56 -6.93 -5.03
N SER A 58 2.71 -6.25 -5.07
CA SER A 58 3.86 -6.41 -4.19
C SER A 58 3.68 -5.69 -2.84
N ASN A 59 4.40 -6.18 -1.82
CA ASN A 59 4.55 -5.54 -0.51
C ASN A 59 5.44 -4.28 -0.57
N SER A 60 5.25 -3.41 -1.56
CA SER A 60 6.11 -2.25 -1.82
C SER A 60 5.63 -0.98 -1.11
N LEU A 61 6.55 -0.03 -0.94
CA LEU A 61 6.21 1.29 -0.40
C LEU A 61 5.23 2.02 -1.31
N ALA A 62 5.31 1.86 -2.62
CA ALA A 62 4.40 2.50 -3.57
C ALA A 62 2.97 2.00 -3.39
N SER A 63 2.76 0.68 -3.32
CA SER A 63 1.44 0.07 -3.07
C SER A 63 0.85 0.54 -1.74
N LYS A 64 1.64 0.48 -0.66
CA LYS A 64 1.21 0.92 0.67
C LYS A 64 0.91 2.42 0.73
N SER A 65 1.75 3.25 0.09
CA SER A 65 1.55 4.70 0.06
C SER A 65 0.31 5.09 -0.71
N MET A 66 0.05 4.45 -1.86
CA MET A 66 -1.18 4.66 -2.62
C MET A 66 -2.41 4.21 -1.82
N GLU A 67 -2.36 3.07 -1.14
CA GLU A 67 -3.44 2.59 -0.27
C GLU A 67 -3.75 3.59 0.86
N GLN A 68 -2.73 4.06 1.58
CA GLN A 68 -2.93 5.02 2.67
C GLN A 68 -3.44 6.37 2.17
N PHE A 69 -2.93 6.84 1.03
CA PHE A 69 -3.44 8.07 0.40
C PHE A 69 -4.91 7.94 0.00
N MET A 70 -5.30 6.80 -0.60
CA MET A 70 -6.69 6.52 -0.94
C MET A 70 -7.60 6.50 0.28
N LYS A 71 -7.14 5.93 1.40
CA LYS A 71 -7.91 5.94 2.66
C LYS A 71 -8.07 7.36 3.20
N LEU A 72 -6.99 8.13 3.29
CA LEU A 72 -7.03 9.48 3.88
C LEU A 72 -7.88 10.44 3.05
N VAL A 73 -7.76 10.42 1.72
CA VAL A 73 -8.47 11.36 0.83
C VAL A 73 -9.87 10.84 0.46
N GLY A 74 -10.01 9.53 0.32
CA GLY A 74 -11.21 8.89 -0.22
C GLY A 74 -12.25 8.50 0.81
N MET A 75 -11.97 8.55 2.12
CA MET A 75 -12.89 8.05 3.15
C MET A 75 -14.29 8.67 3.05
N HIS A 76 -14.36 10.01 3.05
CA HIS A 76 -15.65 10.71 2.99
C HIS A 76 -16.43 10.36 1.72
N TYR A 77 -15.75 10.37 0.57
CA TYR A 77 -16.32 9.98 -0.72
C TYR A 77 -16.85 8.54 -0.69
N LEU A 78 -16.08 7.60 -0.14
CA LEU A 78 -16.48 6.20 -0.06
C LEU A 78 -17.71 6.01 0.82
N HIS A 79 -17.77 6.70 1.96
CA HIS A 79 -18.94 6.69 2.84
C HIS A 79 -20.16 7.29 2.15
N GLU A 80 -20.05 8.43 1.47
CA GLU A 80 -21.18 9.00 0.72
C GLU A 80 -21.72 8.07 -0.37
N VAL A 81 -20.83 7.31 -1.02
CA VAL A 81 -21.21 6.48 -2.17
C VAL A 81 -21.74 5.12 -1.74
N LEU A 82 -21.08 4.44 -0.79
CA LEU A 82 -21.37 3.05 -0.48
C LEU A 82 -22.10 2.82 0.85
N ARG A 83 -21.99 3.74 1.82
CA ARG A 83 -22.58 3.56 3.16
C ARG A 83 -24.09 3.23 3.10
N PRO A 84 -24.93 3.89 2.29
CA PRO A 84 -26.37 3.60 2.30
C PRO A 84 -26.69 2.14 1.98
N ILE A 85 -25.98 1.56 1.00
CA ILE A 85 -26.21 0.19 0.55
C ILE A 85 -25.55 -0.81 1.51
N ILE A 86 -24.36 -0.51 2.02
CA ILE A 86 -23.68 -1.34 3.02
C ILE A 86 -24.50 -1.41 4.32
N SER A 87 -24.99 -0.27 4.82
CA SER A 87 -25.86 -0.23 6.01
C SER A 87 -27.11 -1.09 5.82
N ARG A 88 -27.75 -1.01 4.65
CA ARG A 88 -28.89 -1.85 4.29
C ARG A 88 -28.56 -3.35 4.36
N VAL A 89 -27.41 -3.78 3.82
CA VAL A 89 -26.97 -5.19 3.89
C VAL A 89 -26.79 -5.64 5.35
N PHE A 90 -26.17 -4.80 6.18
CA PHE A 90 -25.95 -5.10 7.61
C PHE A 90 -27.25 -5.11 8.43
N GLU A 91 -28.23 -4.31 8.07
CA GLU A 91 -29.54 -4.26 8.72
C GLU A 91 -30.41 -5.45 8.34
N GLU A 92 -30.47 -5.79 7.04
CA GLU A 92 -31.34 -6.84 6.53
C GLU A 92 -30.88 -8.27 6.91
N LYS A 93 -29.56 -8.46 7.13
CA LYS A 93 -28.93 -9.73 7.57
C LYS A 93 -29.46 -10.98 6.85
N LYS A 94 -29.69 -10.85 5.54
CA LYS A 94 -30.27 -11.93 4.74
C LYS A 94 -29.27 -13.06 4.56
N TYR A 95 -29.78 -14.28 4.58
CA TYR A 95 -29.02 -15.46 4.20
C TYR A 95 -28.87 -15.48 2.67
N MET A 96 -27.62 -15.56 2.17
CA MET A 96 -27.29 -15.44 0.73
C MET A 96 -26.25 -16.48 0.30
N GLU A 97 -26.38 -17.72 0.79
CA GLU A 97 -25.46 -18.79 0.38
C GLU A 97 -25.82 -19.29 -1.02
N LEU A 98 -24.79 -19.50 -1.85
CA LEU A 98 -24.91 -20.03 -3.21
C LEU A 98 -24.24 -21.40 -3.34
N ASP A 99 -23.31 -21.74 -2.45
CA ASP A 99 -22.61 -23.03 -2.42
C ASP A 99 -23.52 -24.10 -1.80
N PRO A 100 -23.96 -25.12 -2.57
CA PRO A 100 -24.81 -26.19 -2.03
C PRO A 100 -24.15 -26.91 -0.85
N CYS A 101 -22.81 -27.04 -0.85
CA CYS A 101 -22.07 -27.73 0.20
C CYS A 101 -22.04 -26.98 1.53
N LYS A 102 -22.33 -25.67 1.51
CA LYS A 102 -22.38 -24.81 2.71
C LYS A 102 -23.79 -24.39 3.08
N MET A 103 -24.78 -24.87 2.32
CA MET A 103 -26.15 -24.40 2.45
C MET A 103 -26.81 -24.98 3.71
N ASP A 104 -27.11 -24.10 4.66
CA ASP A 104 -27.89 -24.43 5.85
C ASP A 104 -29.38 -24.11 5.64
N LEU A 105 -30.13 -25.14 5.21
CA LEU A 105 -31.58 -25.07 5.00
C LEU A 105 -32.37 -24.74 6.29
N SER A 106 -31.77 -24.94 7.48
CA SER A 106 -32.39 -24.58 8.75
C SER A 106 -32.39 -23.07 8.99
N ARG A 107 -31.35 -22.35 8.55
CA ARG A 107 -31.28 -20.87 8.58
C ARG A 107 -32.22 -20.22 7.58
N ALA A 108 -32.46 -20.89 6.45
CA ALA A 108 -33.42 -20.44 5.43
C ALA A 108 -34.89 -20.51 5.92
N ARG A 109 -35.22 -21.27 6.98
CA ARG A 109 -36.60 -21.36 7.52
C ARG A 109 -37.15 -20.06 8.09
N ARG A 110 -36.28 -19.13 8.54
CA ARG A 110 -36.75 -17.86 9.14
C ARG A 110 -37.45 -16.92 8.15
N ILE A 111 -37.53 -17.31 6.87
CA ILE A 111 -38.03 -16.48 5.77
C ILE A 111 -39.41 -16.97 5.26
N SER A 112 -39.86 -18.19 5.60
CA SER A 112 -41.11 -18.76 5.06
C SER A 112 -41.91 -19.57 6.08
N PHE A 113 -43.20 -19.24 6.22
CA PHE A 113 -44.19 -19.99 6.99
C PHE A 113 -44.64 -21.28 6.26
N LYS A 114 -44.21 -21.50 5.01
CA LYS A 114 -44.48 -22.67 4.17
C LYS A 114 -43.23 -23.56 4.06
N GLY A 115 -43.17 -24.63 4.84
CA GLY A 115 -42.29 -25.79 4.62
C GLY A 115 -40.78 -25.53 4.68
N VAL A 116 -39.99 -26.61 4.57
CA VAL A 116 -38.54 -26.51 4.37
C VAL A 116 -38.30 -26.07 2.93
N PRO A 117 -37.62 -24.93 2.67
CA PRO A 117 -37.36 -24.48 1.31
C PRO A 117 -36.40 -25.45 0.60
N SER A 118 -36.58 -25.67 -0.71
CA SER A 118 -35.65 -26.47 -1.50
C SER A 118 -34.34 -25.72 -1.73
N GLU A 119 -33.24 -26.46 -1.96
CA GLU A 119 -31.94 -25.86 -2.27
C GLU A 119 -32.01 -24.90 -3.47
N GLU A 120 -32.78 -25.25 -4.49
CA GLU A 120 -33.00 -24.42 -5.69
C GLU A 120 -33.68 -23.09 -5.34
N GLN A 121 -34.71 -23.13 -4.49
CA GLN A 121 -35.42 -21.92 -4.05
C GLN A 121 -34.53 -21.00 -3.21
N VAL A 122 -33.71 -21.58 -2.32
CA VAL A 122 -32.75 -20.82 -1.53
C VAL A 122 -31.71 -20.18 -2.45
N ARG A 123 -31.18 -20.92 -3.41
CA ARG A 123 -30.19 -20.39 -4.38
C ARG A 123 -30.77 -19.28 -5.24
N GLU A 124 -31.99 -19.44 -5.75
CA GLU A 124 -32.66 -18.42 -6.57
C GLU A 124 -32.93 -17.15 -5.75
N THR A 125 -33.42 -17.30 -4.52
CA THR A 125 -33.63 -16.18 -3.61
C THR A 125 -32.32 -15.47 -3.26
N SER A 126 -31.27 -16.23 -2.92
CA SER A 126 -29.92 -15.70 -2.65
C SER A 126 -29.36 -14.92 -3.84
N LEU A 127 -29.51 -15.45 -5.07
CA LEU A 127 -29.05 -14.79 -6.29
C LEU A 127 -29.81 -13.48 -6.55
N GLY A 128 -31.13 -13.49 -6.36
CA GLY A 128 -31.96 -12.29 -6.47
C GLY A 128 -31.55 -11.20 -5.48
N LEU A 129 -31.29 -11.57 -4.23
CA LEU A 129 -30.78 -10.66 -3.20
C LEU A 129 -29.40 -10.11 -3.54
N LEU A 130 -28.46 -10.97 -3.93
CA LEU A 130 -27.11 -10.56 -4.32
C LEU A 130 -27.14 -9.57 -5.49
N THR A 131 -27.93 -9.88 -6.53
CA THR A 131 -28.09 -8.98 -7.68
C THR A 131 -28.75 -7.67 -7.27
N GLY A 132 -29.74 -7.74 -6.36
CA GLY A 132 -30.42 -6.58 -5.79
C GLY A 132 -29.54 -5.66 -4.93
N TYR A 133 -28.44 -6.17 -4.36
CA TYR A 133 -27.43 -5.36 -3.67
C TYR A 133 -26.32 -4.88 -4.60
N LEU A 134 -25.81 -5.77 -5.46
CA LEU A 134 -24.67 -5.48 -6.34
C LEU A 134 -25.02 -4.47 -7.43
N GLY A 135 -26.22 -4.53 -8.01
CA GLY A 135 -26.66 -3.56 -9.01
C GLY A 135 -26.57 -2.12 -8.50
N PRO A 136 -27.26 -1.77 -7.39
CA PRO A 136 -27.16 -0.46 -6.78
C PRO A 136 -25.74 -0.05 -6.37
N ILE A 137 -24.89 -0.99 -5.94
CA ILE A 137 -23.48 -0.69 -5.61
C ILE A 137 -22.74 -0.21 -6.85
N VAL A 138 -22.87 -0.95 -7.96
CA VAL A 138 -22.23 -0.59 -9.23
C VAL A 138 -22.78 0.74 -9.75
N ASP A 139 -24.10 0.93 -9.72
CA ASP A 139 -24.73 2.19 -10.15
C ASP A 139 -24.26 3.38 -9.31
N ALA A 140 -24.13 3.21 -7.99
CA ALA A 140 -23.61 4.24 -7.10
C ALA A 140 -22.15 4.59 -7.40
N ILE A 141 -21.30 3.59 -7.68
CA ILE A 141 -19.89 3.80 -8.04
C ILE A 141 -19.78 4.52 -9.39
N VAL A 142 -20.48 4.04 -10.42
CA VAL A 142 -20.42 4.63 -11.76
C VAL A 142 -21.05 6.03 -11.77
N GLY A 143 -22.14 6.23 -11.05
CA GLY A 143 -22.81 7.53 -10.90
C GLY A 143 -22.05 8.55 -10.04
N SER A 144 -21.03 8.14 -9.29
CA SER A 144 -20.29 9.03 -8.36
C SER A 144 -18.99 9.60 -8.94
N VAL A 145 -18.66 9.32 -10.20
CA VAL A 145 -17.44 9.83 -10.87
C VAL A 145 -17.27 11.35 -10.73
N GLY A 146 -18.36 12.12 -10.81
CA GLY A 146 -18.33 13.58 -10.64
C GLY A 146 -17.96 14.05 -9.23
N ARG A 147 -18.24 13.24 -8.20
CA ARG A 147 -17.96 13.52 -6.79
C ARG A 147 -16.59 13.00 -6.33
N CYS A 148 -15.88 12.27 -7.19
CA CYS A 148 -14.58 11.70 -6.85
C CYS A 148 -13.56 12.83 -6.53
N PRO A 149 -12.89 12.80 -5.37
CA PRO A 149 -11.94 13.83 -4.95
C PRO A 149 -10.88 14.13 -6.00
N LEU A 150 -10.63 15.42 -6.26
CA LEU A 150 -9.69 15.87 -7.28
C LEU A 150 -8.28 15.29 -7.07
N ALA A 151 -7.82 15.22 -5.81
CA ALA A 151 -6.51 14.68 -5.47
C ALA A 151 -6.38 13.19 -5.87
N LEU A 152 -7.43 12.37 -5.70
CA LEU A 152 -7.45 10.98 -6.18
C LEU A 152 -7.41 10.91 -7.71
N ARG A 153 -8.24 11.72 -8.38
CA ARG A 153 -8.28 11.76 -9.85
C ARG A 153 -6.92 12.14 -10.44
N LEU A 154 -6.24 13.11 -9.85
CA LEU A 154 -4.90 13.51 -10.26
C LEU A 154 -3.88 12.40 -9.97
N ALA A 155 -3.90 11.78 -8.79
CA ALA A 155 -3.00 10.66 -8.48
C ALA A 155 -3.18 9.49 -9.45
N PHE A 156 -4.41 9.10 -9.76
CA PHE A 156 -4.69 8.03 -10.74
C PHE A 156 -4.30 8.41 -12.17
N LYS A 157 -4.53 9.66 -12.58
CA LYS A 157 -4.07 10.17 -13.89
C LYS A 157 -2.55 10.07 -14.00
N GLN A 158 -1.83 10.48 -12.96
CA GLN A 158 -0.36 10.41 -12.94
C GLN A 158 0.12 8.97 -12.96
N LEU A 159 -0.47 8.12 -12.13
CA LEU A 159 -0.17 6.70 -12.09
C LEU A 159 -0.32 6.06 -13.48
N ARG A 160 -1.48 6.24 -14.12
CA ARG A 160 -1.73 5.71 -15.46
C ARG A 160 -0.69 6.18 -16.47
N ARG A 161 -0.37 7.48 -16.49
CA ARG A 161 0.67 8.03 -17.37
C ARG A 161 2.02 7.34 -17.17
N ARG A 162 2.44 7.10 -15.92
CA ARG A 162 3.73 6.44 -15.63
C ARG A 162 3.76 4.99 -16.07
N VAL A 163 2.66 4.28 -15.92
CA VAL A 163 2.53 2.90 -16.41
C VAL A 163 2.60 2.86 -17.93
N GLU A 164 1.90 3.75 -18.62
CA GLU A 164 1.91 3.87 -20.08
C GLU A 164 3.31 4.23 -20.63
N GLU A 165 4.03 5.15 -19.96
CA GLU A 165 5.42 5.52 -20.32
C GLU A 165 6.39 4.33 -20.18
N ARG A 166 6.22 3.48 -19.16
CA ARG A 166 7.10 2.34 -18.89
C ARG A 166 6.76 1.10 -19.70
N PHE A 167 5.49 0.88 -19.98
CA PHE A 167 4.97 -0.30 -20.67
C PHE A 167 4.13 0.10 -21.91
N PRO A 168 4.76 0.68 -22.94
CA PRO A 168 4.09 1.08 -24.19
C PRO A 168 3.67 -0.17 -24.97
N GLY A 169 2.42 -0.60 -24.79
CA GLY A 169 1.88 -1.83 -25.38
C GLY A 169 0.90 -2.58 -24.47
N ALA A 170 0.91 -2.29 -23.17
CA ALA A 170 -0.13 -2.77 -22.24
C ALA A 170 -1.47 -2.00 -22.41
N GLY A 171 -1.47 -0.91 -23.18
CA GLY A 171 -2.65 -0.14 -23.53
C GLY A 171 -3.02 -0.38 -24.99
N HIS A 172 -4.24 -0.90 -25.22
CA HIS A 172 -4.95 -1.10 -26.50
C HIS A 172 -5.10 -2.53 -27.03
N GLU A 173 -4.88 -3.57 -26.24
CA GLU A 173 -5.84 -4.67 -26.32
C GLU A 173 -7.07 -4.25 -25.51
N ARG A 174 -8.18 -3.95 -26.19
CA ARG A 174 -9.46 -4.40 -25.64
C ARG A 174 -9.26 -5.89 -25.44
N ALA A 175 -8.87 -6.30 -24.23
CA ALA A 175 -8.71 -7.71 -23.89
C ALA A 175 -9.97 -8.41 -24.42
N PRO A 176 -9.87 -9.24 -25.47
CA PRO A 176 -10.99 -10.03 -25.91
C PRO A 176 -11.10 -11.09 -24.81
N HIS A 177 -11.93 -10.78 -23.83
CA HIS A 177 -12.04 -11.52 -22.58
C HIS A 177 -10.72 -11.55 -21.82
N VAL A 178 -10.63 -10.74 -20.76
CA VAL A 178 -9.83 -11.15 -19.60
C VAL A 178 -10.32 -12.58 -19.30
N PRO A 179 -9.50 -13.64 -19.45
CA PRO A 179 -9.92 -14.94 -18.99
C PRO A 179 -10.24 -14.74 -17.52
N SER A 180 -11.50 -15.01 -17.16
CA SER A 180 -12.01 -14.91 -15.80
C SER A 180 -10.92 -15.41 -14.87
N ALA A 181 -10.25 -14.48 -14.20
CA ALA A 181 -9.26 -14.83 -13.21
C ALA A 181 -10.06 -15.53 -12.11
N ALA A 182 -10.01 -16.86 -12.12
CA ALA A 182 -10.59 -17.67 -11.08
C ALA A 182 -9.89 -17.27 -9.78
N GLY A 183 -10.60 -16.49 -8.99
CA GLY A 183 -10.10 -15.94 -7.73
C GLY A 183 -10.13 -14.43 -7.75
N CYS A 184 -11.15 -13.87 -7.11
CA CYS A 184 -10.99 -12.62 -6.38
C CYS A 184 -9.63 -12.64 -5.68
N SER A 185 -8.71 -11.78 -6.13
CA SER A 185 -7.46 -11.56 -5.41
C SER A 185 -7.83 -11.21 -3.97
N ARG A 186 -7.09 -11.74 -2.99
CA ARG A 186 -7.21 -11.40 -1.58
C ARG A 186 -6.79 -9.94 -1.38
N THR A 187 -7.60 -8.98 -1.82
CA THR A 187 -7.67 -7.70 -1.12
C THR A 187 -8.16 -8.05 0.27
N HIS A 188 -7.40 -7.71 1.30
CA HIS A 188 -7.83 -7.88 2.70
C HIS A 188 -9.31 -7.48 2.81
N SER A 189 -10.16 -8.45 3.16
CA SER A 189 -11.63 -8.33 3.23
C SER A 189 -12.11 -7.43 4.39
N ALA A 190 -11.19 -6.66 4.97
CA ALA A 190 -11.43 -5.77 6.07
C ALA A 190 -10.70 -4.46 5.81
N VAL A 191 -11.46 -3.44 5.44
CA VAL A 191 -11.18 -2.09 5.92
C VAL A 191 -11.70 -2.08 7.35
N THR A 192 -10.85 -2.40 8.31
CA THR A 192 -11.14 -1.99 9.69
C THR A 192 -11.18 -0.47 9.68
N LEU A 193 -12.33 0.10 10.02
CA LEU A 193 -12.37 1.46 10.56
C LEU A 193 -11.54 1.40 11.84
N GLY A 194 -10.24 1.62 11.72
CA GLY A 194 -9.41 1.97 12.85
C GLY A 194 -9.87 3.33 13.37
N ASP A 195 -9.65 3.55 14.67
CA ASP A 195 -9.98 4.79 15.35
C ASP A 195 -9.52 5.99 14.52
N TRP A 196 -10.50 6.75 14.04
CA TRP A 196 -10.28 7.97 13.29
C TRP A 196 -9.54 8.95 14.20
N SER A 197 -8.28 9.22 13.87
CA SER A 197 -7.50 10.34 14.39
C SER A 197 -7.24 11.28 13.22
N ASP A 198 -7.81 12.47 13.26
CA ASP A 198 -7.71 13.50 12.23
C ASP A 198 -7.15 14.81 12.81
N PRO A 199 -6.48 15.69 12.03
CA PRO A 199 -5.84 15.52 10.71
C PRO A 199 -4.36 15.93 10.73
N LEU A 200 -3.52 15.26 9.94
CA LEU A 200 -2.31 15.86 9.33
C LEU A 200 -1.50 16.83 10.21
N ASP A 201 -0.88 16.33 11.28
CA ASP A 201 0.21 17.07 11.93
C ASP A 201 1.53 16.69 11.25
N PRO A 202 2.05 17.50 10.31
CA PRO A 202 3.27 17.16 9.58
C PRO A 202 4.45 17.09 10.53
N ASP A 203 4.43 17.82 11.64
CA ASP A 203 5.50 17.87 12.60
C ASP A 203 5.50 16.62 13.47
N ALA A 204 4.34 16.15 13.93
CA ALA A 204 4.23 14.87 14.64
C ALA A 204 4.65 13.68 13.75
N GLU A 205 4.28 13.69 12.47
CA GLU A 205 4.69 12.64 11.53
C GLU A 205 6.18 12.75 11.19
N THR A 206 6.72 13.97 11.07
CA THR A 206 8.17 14.22 10.92
C THR A 206 8.93 13.66 12.12
N GLN A 207 8.48 13.95 13.33
CA GLN A 207 9.06 13.44 14.58
C GLN A 207 8.98 11.92 14.67
N ALA A 208 7.92 11.31 14.15
CA ALA A 208 7.82 9.86 14.16
C ALA A 208 8.71 9.17 13.12
N VAL A 209 8.87 9.76 11.92
CA VAL A 209 9.87 9.30 10.94
C VAL A 209 11.28 9.48 11.50
N TYR A 210 11.55 10.60 12.17
CA TYR A 210 12.81 10.85 12.86
C TYR A 210 13.11 9.78 13.92
N ARG A 211 12.16 9.46 14.80
CA ARG A 211 12.30 8.38 15.79
C ARG A 211 12.59 7.03 15.14
N GLN A 212 11.92 6.69 14.04
CA GLN A 212 12.20 5.45 13.31
C GLN A 212 13.62 5.44 12.74
N LEU A 213 14.09 6.57 12.21
CA LEU A 213 15.46 6.71 11.74
C LEU A 213 16.49 6.60 12.86
N LEU A 214 16.23 7.20 14.02
CA LEU A 214 17.08 7.06 15.20
C LEU A 214 17.19 5.61 15.67
N LEU A 215 16.06 4.89 15.75
CA LEU A 215 16.06 3.46 16.12
C LEU A 215 16.80 2.59 15.09
N GLY A 216 16.79 2.98 13.81
CA GLY A 216 17.52 2.32 12.73
C GLY A 216 18.95 2.81 12.50
N ARG A 217 19.43 3.81 13.26
CA ARG A 217 20.71 4.49 13.05
C ARG A 217 21.90 3.53 13.14
N ASP A 218 21.93 2.71 14.17
CA ASP A 218 23.04 1.78 14.38
C ASP A 218 23.02 0.68 13.32
N GLN A 219 21.83 0.23 12.89
CA GLN A 219 21.69 -0.71 11.77
C GLN A 219 22.19 -0.12 10.44
N LEU A 220 21.96 1.17 10.18
CA LEU A 220 22.53 1.88 9.02
C LEU A 220 24.06 1.92 9.08
N ARG A 221 24.61 2.22 10.26
CA ARG A 221 26.06 2.33 10.47
C ARG A 221 26.75 0.97 10.23
N MET A 222 26.24 -0.09 10.85
CA MET A 222 26.75 -1.45 10.66
C MET A 222 26.68 -1.89 9.19
N LYS A 223 25.54 -1.67 8.51
CA LYS A 223 25.32 -2.17 7.15
C LYS A 223 26.07 -1.42 6.05
N PHE A 224 26.28 -0.11 6.20
CA PHE A 224 26.82 0.72 5.12
C PHE A 224 28.18 1.34 5.41
N LEU A 225 28.59 1.45 6.68
CA LEU A 225 29.86 2.09 7.05
C LEU A 225 30.86 1.14 7.73
N GLU A 226 30.45 0.04 8.38
CA GLU A 226 31.42 -0.84 9.05
C GLU A 226 32.20 -1.80 8.14
N ASP A 227 31.84 -1.90 6.86
CA ASP A 227 32.70 -2.50 5.82
C ASP A 227 34.01 -1.71 5.58
N LEU A 228 34.22 -0.59 6.28
CA LEU A 228 35.39 0.28 6.14
C LEU A 228 36.59 -0.12 7.01
N ASN A 229 36.56 -1.25 7.75
CA ASN A 229 37.74 -1.63 8.53
C ASN A 229 38.88 -2.07 7.58
N PRO A 230 39.98 -1.31 7.41
CA PRO A 230 41.05 -1.65 6.47
C PRO A 230 41.96 -2.78 6.98
N ASP A 231 41.77 -3.24 8.22
CA ASP A 231 42.72 -4.11 8.93
C ASP A 231 42.39 -5.61 8.87
N LEU A 232 41.41 -6.03 8.07
CA LEU A 232 41.24 -7.45 7.74
C LEU A 232 41.66 -7.67 6.30
N VAL A 233 42.98 -7.81 6.11
CA VAL A 233 43.55 -8.49 4.94
C VAL A 233 42.89 -9.87 4.86
N PRO A 234 42.13 -10.19 3.79
CA PRO A 234 41.75 -11.56 3.55
C PRO A 234 43.03 -12.26 3.11
N GLU A 235 43.62 -13.09 3.98
CA GLU A 235 44.57 -14.09 3.52
C GLU A 235 43.90 -14.87 2.38
N ALA A 236 44.65 -15.00 1.28
CA ALA A 236 44.19 -15.68 0.08
C ALA A 236 43.99 -17.16 0.40
N ASP A 237 42.76 -17.57 0.68
CA ASP A 237 42.39 -18.98 0.59
C ASP A 237 41.79 -19.25 -0.79
N ALA A 238 42.60 -19.90 -1.61
CA ALA A 238 42.25 -20.34 -2.94
C ALA A 238 41.29 -21.53 -2.85
N GLY A 239 40.01 -21.30 -3.13
CA GLY A 239 39.11 -22.38 -3.56
C GLY A 239 37.70 -22.31 -2.99
N LYS A 240 36.79 -21.63 -3.70
CA LYS A 240 35.41 -22.11 -3.86
C LYS A 240 34.68 -21.39 -5.00
N ASP A 241 33.96 -22.20 -5.78
CA ASP A 241 33.17 -21.87 -6.97
C ASP A 241 32.20 -20.67 -6.83
N PRO A 242 31.85 -19.99 -7.93
CA PRO A 242 31.06 -18.75 -7.92
C PRO A 242 29.57 -19.05 -7.79
N GLY A 243 29.10 -19.19 -6.55
CA GLY A 243 27.69 -19.06 -6.20
C GLY A 243 27.27 -17.59 -6.19
N THR A 244 26.48 -17.21 -7.19
CA THR A 244 25.79 -15.91 -7.39
C THR A 244 25.31 -15.25 -6.09
N THR A 245 26.17 -14.43 -5.48
CA THR A 245 25.76 -13.36 -4.59
C THR A 245 25.63 -12.11 -5.46
N ASP A 246 24.39 -11.62 -5.57
CA ASP A 246 24.01 -10.40 -6.31
C ASP A 246 24.61 -9.18 -5.59
N ARG A 247 25.94 -9.04 -5.63
CA ARG A 247 26.65 -7.90 -5.05
C ARG A 247 26.33 -6.69 -5.93
N PRO A 248 25.72 -5.64 -5.40
CA PRO A 248 25.35 -4.47 -6.19
C PRO A 248 26.62 -3.88 -6.85
N PRO A 249 26.51 -3.32 -8.05
CA PRO A 249 27.65 -2.71 -8.75
C PRO A 249 28.38 -1.70 -7.83
N PRO A 250 29.72 -1.59 -7.91
CA PRO A 250 30.51 -0.74 -7.01
C PRO A 250 30.02 0.72 -6.93
N GLU A 251 29.54 1.25 -8.06
CA GLU A 251 28.96 2.60 -8.13
C GLU A 251 27.64 2.74 -7.35
N VAL A 252 26.82 1.69 -7.32
CA VAL A 252 25.55 1.68 -6.60
C VAL A 252 25.81 1.62 -5.11
N LEU A 253 26.77 0.80 -4.68
CA LEU A 253 27.19 0.70 -3.29
C LEU A 253 27.81 2.01 -2.80
N ALA A 254 28.68 2.64 -3.59
CA ALA A 254 29.25 3.96 -3.27
C ALA A 254 28.15 5.03 -3.08
N ARG A 255 27.12 5.04 -3.93
CA ARG A 255 25.97 5.95 -3.77
C ARG A 255 25.11 5.62 -2.55
N GLN A 256 24.92 4.34 -2.22
CA GLN A 256 24.23 3.92 -0.98
C GLN A 256 24.99 4.38 0.25
N ARG A 257 26.32 4.22 0.27
CA ARG A 257 27.20 4.69 1.34
C ARG A 257 27.14 6.21 1.50
N ALA A 258 27.21 6.97 0.40
CA ALA A 258 27.09 8.42 0.44
C ALA A 258 25.71 8.88 0.97
N ALA A 259 24.63 8.21 0.55
CA ALA A 259 23.28 8.51 1.05
C ALA A 259 23.12 8.16 2.54
N ALA A 260 23.73 7.05 2.99
CA ALA A 260 23.72 6.65 4.40
C ALA A 260 24.53 7.62 5.27
N ALA A 261 25.73 8.01 4.83
CA ALA A 261 26.56 8.99 5.51
C ALA A 261 25.85 10.35 5.63
N HIS A 262 25.22 10.83 4.56
CA HIS A 262 24.44 12.08 4.62
C HIS A 262 23.25 11.96 5.57
N LEU A 263 22.53 10.84 5.56
CA LEU A 263 21.40 10.65 6.47
C LEU A 263 21.84 10.58 7.94
N LEU A 264 22.97 9.93 8.25
CA LEU A 264 23.56 9.94 9.58
C LEU A 264 24.00 11.34 10.01
N GLN A 265 24.61 12.12 9.12
CA GLN A 265 24.97 13.51 9.39
C GLN A 265 23.74 14.36 9.74
N VAL A 266 22.65 14.21 8.97
CA VAL A 266 21.39 14.91 9.23
C VAL A 266 20.80 14.49 10.59
N LEU A 267 20.91 13.21 10.98
CA LEU A 267 20.47 12.77 12.30
C LEU A 267 21.30 13.39 13.42
N GLU A 268 22.62 13.45 13.28
CA GLU A 268 23.50 14.10 14.26
C GLU A 268 23.21 15.61 14.38
N ASP A 269 22.99 16.29 13.25
CA ASP A 269 22.64 17.71 13.23
C ASP A 269 21.27 17.97 13.88
N LEU A 270 20.30 17.07 13.68
CA LEU A 270 18.98 17.12 14.32
C LEU A 270 19.04 16.83 15.82
N ASP A 271 19.83 15.84 16.25
CA ASP A 271 20.06 15.54 17.67
C ASP A 271 20.70 16.75 18.36
N ARG A 272 21.74 17.36 17.76
CA ARG A 272 22.38 18.57 18.29
C ARG A 272 21.39 19.74 18.38
N ALA A 273 20.58 19.96 17.34
CA ALA A 273 19.56 21.01 17.36
C ALA A 273 18.48 20.76 18.42
N HIS A 274 18.13 19.50 18.67
CA HIS A 274 17.19 19.11 19.71
C HIS A 274 17.75 19.35 21.13
N GLU A 275 19.01 18.97 21.37
CA GLU A 275 19.71 19.25 22.63
C GLU A 275 19.85 20.75 22.88
N GLU A 276 20.24 21.54 21.86
CA GLU A 276 20.30 22.99 21.96
C GLU A 276 18.95 23.64 22.27
N PHE A 277 17.86 23.08 21.73
CA PHE A 277 16.51 23.55 22.01
C PHE A 277 16.09 23.23 23.44
N LEU A 278 16.41 22.04 23.96
CA LEU A 278 16.14 21.66 25.35
C LEU A 278 16.95 22.48 26.35
N LEU A 279 18.17 22.90 26.01
CA LEU A 279 19.01 23.76 26.85
C LEU A 279 18.56 25.23 26.87
N ARG A 280 17.65 25.64 25.98
CA ARG A 280 17.09 27.00 25.89
C ARG A 280 15.69 27.12 26.53
N LEU A 281 15.13 26.02 27.01
CA LEU A 281 13.89 25.96 27.80
C LEU A 281 14.20 25.99 29.30
#